data_AF-A0A7C3QI82-F1
#
_entry.id   AF-A0A7C3QI82-F1
#
_cell.length_a   1.000
_cell.length_b   1.000
_cell.length_c   1.000
_cell.angle_alpha   90.00
_cell.angle_beta   90.00
_cell.angle_gamma   90.00
#
_symmetry.space_group_name_H-M   'P 1'
#
loop_
_entity.id
_entity.type
_entity.pdbx_description
1 polymer ?
#
loop_
_entity_poly.entity_id
_entity_poly.type
_entity_poly.pdbx_seq_one_letter_code
_entity_poly.pdbx_strand_id
1 'polypeptide(L)' 'MQLGAFSISLAVKDLAASAAFYEKLGFSSMGGDPKHNYLIMKNGEVLIGLFQGMFEKNMLT' A
#
# COMPACT_ATOMS: atom_id res chain seq x y z
N MET A 1 6.87 22.16 -4.35
CA MET A 1 7.75 21.04 -4.75
C MET A 1 6.86 19.99 -5.40
N GLN A 2 7.03 19.68 -6.70
CA GLN A 2 6.26 18.62 -7.38
C GLN A 2 7.11 17.34 -7.34
N LEU A 3 6.95 16.54 -6.29
CA LEU A 3 7.69 15.28 -6.10
C LEU A 3 7.05 14.09 -6.84
N GLY A 4 5.99 14.33 -7.62
CA GLY A 4 5.17 13.26 -8.19
C GLY A 4 4.25 12.62 -7.15
N ALA A 5 3.90 11.36 -7.37
CA ALA A 5 3.11 10.56 -6.45
C ALA A 5 3.88 10.31 -5.15
N PHE A 6 3.38 10.81 -4.01
CA PHE A 6 3.94 10.46 -2.71
C PHE A 6 3.52 9.04 -2.36
N SER A 7 4.49 8.10 -2.43
CA SER A 7 4.26 6.68 -2.23
C SER A 7 5.03 6.16 -1.02
N ILE A 8 4.36 5.35 -0.18
CA ILE A 8 4.99 4.65 0.92
C ILE A 8 4.75 3.15 0.76
N SER A 9 5.82 2.37 0.85
CA SER A 9 5.78 0.91 0.92
C SER A 9 5.75 0.47 2.37
N LEU A 10 4.66 -0.19 2.77
CA LEU A 10 4.39 -0.66 4.13
C LEU A 10 4.59 -2.16 4.21
N ALA A 11 5.41 -2.59 5.18
CA ALA A 11 5.57 -3.99 5.53
C ALA A 11 4.37 -4.40 6.39
N VAL A 12 3.50 -5.26 5.87
CA VAL A 12 2.30 -5.72 6.58
C VAL A 12 2.41 -7.20 6.94
N LYS A 13 1.80 -7.58 8.06
CA LYS A 13 1.74 -8.98 8.50
C LYS A 13 0.60 -9.76 7.83
N ASP A 14 -0.51 -9.07 7.58
CA ASP A 14 -1.71 -9.60 6.93
C ASP A 14 -2.20 -8.57 5.91
N LEU A 15 -2.07 -8.92 4.63
CA LEU A 15 -2.41 -8.08 3.49
C LEU A 15 -3.91 -7.80 3.42
N ALA A 16 -4.74 -8.81 3.70
CA ALA A 16 -6.19 -8.68 3.60
C ALA A 16 -6.75 -7.80 4.72
N ALA A 17 -6.29 -8.02 5.96
CA ALA A 17 -6.66 -7.18 7.10
C ALA A 17 -6.18 -5.73 6.92
N SER A 18 -4.96 -5.55 6.40
CA SER A 18 -4.42 -4.21 6.15
C SER A 18 -5.16 -3.49 5.04
N ALA A 19 -5.45 -4.18 3.92
CA ALA A 19 -6.25 -3.62 2.83
C ALA A 19 -7.63 -3.17 3.32
N ALA A 20 -8.35 -4.02 4.05
CA ALA A 20 -9.66 -3.69 4.62
C ALA A 20 -9.60 -2.51 5.61
N PHE A 21 -8.50 -2.33 6.34
CA PHE A 21 -8.29 -1.17 7.19
C PHE A 21 -8.16 0.12 6.36
N TYR A 22 -7.32 0.11 5.33
CA TYR A 22 -7.11 1.29 4.48
C TYR A 22 -8.31 1.62 3.60
N GLU A 23 -9.10 0.62 3.20
CA GLU A 23 -10.40 0.84 2.52
C GLU A 23 -11.36 1.68 3.37
N LYS A 24 -11.42 1.43 4.68
CA LYS A 24 -12.22 2.24 5.62
C LYS A 24 -11.72 3.68 5.76
N LEU A 25 -10.44 3.92 5.45
CA LEU A 25 -9.83 5.26 5.42
C LEU A 25 -10.00 5.96 4.06
N GLY A 26 -10.75 5.36 3.13
CA GLY A 26 -11.02 5.92 1.80
C GLY A 26 -9.97 5.59 0.75
N PHE A 27 -9.05 4.66 1.02
CA PHE A 27 -8.18 4.12 -0.01
C PHE A 27 -8.93 3.11 -0.88
N SER A 28 -8.52 3.01 -2.14
CA SER A 28 -9.05 2.06 -3.10
C SER A 28 -7.92 1.31 -3.79
N SER A 29 -8.15 0.04 -4.12
CA SER A 29 -7.18 -0.77 -4.84
C SER A 29 -6.92 -0.17 -6.23
N MET A 30 -5.65 0.15 -6.50
CA MET A 30 -5.19 0.71 -7.78
C MET A 30 -4.40 -0.32 -8.61
N GLY A 31 -3.77 -1.29 -7.95
CA GLY A 31 -3.00 -2.32 -8.63
C GLY A 31 -2.35 -3.31 -7.68
N GLY A 32 -1.54 -4.21 -8.24
CA GLY A 32 -0.95 -5.32 -7.52
C GLY A 32 -1.81 -6.58 -7.52
N ASP A 33 -1.28 -7.63 -6.92
CA ASP A 33 -1.93 -8.94 -6.87
C ASP A 33 -1.73 -9.54 -5.48
N PRO A 34 -2.82 -9.72 -4.70
CA PRO A 34 -2.75 -10.38 -3.41
C PRO A 34 -2.11 -11.77 -3.45
N LYS A 35 -2.17 -12.48 -4.59
CA LYS A 35 -1.48 -13.78 -4.77
C LYS A 35 0.04 -13.65 -4.76
N HIS A 36 0.56 -12.48 -5.11
CA HIS A 36 1.96 -12.13 -5.05
C HIS A 36 2.32 -11.40 -3.75
N ASN A 37 1.44 -11.42 -2.74
CA ASN A 37 1.63 -10.79 -1.44
C ASN A 37 1.80 -9.26 -1.48
N TYR A 38 1.27 -8.58 -2.50
CA TYR A 38 1.28 -7.11 -2.52
C TYR A 38 0.03 -6.50 -3.13
N LEU A 39 -0.32 -5.30 -2.65
CA LEU A 39 -1.43 -4.50 -3.13
C LEU A 39 -1.05 -3.02 -3.11
N ILE A 40 -1.37 -2.29 -4.17
CA ILE A 40 -1.20 -0.84 -4.25
C ILE A 40 -2.56 -0.20 -4.07
N MET A 41 -2.67 0.73 -3.12
CA MET A 41 -3.88 1.46 -2.82
C MET A 41 -3.69 2.97 -2.97
N LYS A 42 -4.75 3.67 -3.37
CA LYS A 42 -4.75 5.10 -3.63
C LYS A 42 -5.89 5.81 -2.91
N ASN A 43 -5.59 6.98 -2.33
CA ASN A 43 -6.56 7.95 -1.83
C ASN A 43 -6.14 9.36 -2.28
N GLY A 44 -6.85 9.94 -3.25
CA GLY A 44 -6.48 11.22 -3.85
C GLY A 44 -5.10 11.18 -4.52
N GLU A 45 -4.16 11.97 -4.04
CA GLU A 45 -2.77 12.00 -4.52
C GLU A 45 -1.83 11.06 -3.74
N VAL A 46 -2.32 10.44 -2.66
CA VAL A 46 -1.54 9.56 -1.79
C VAL A 46 -1.61 8.13 -2.29
N LEU A 47 -0.44 7.51 -2.39
CA LEU A 47 -0.27 6.11 -2.74
C LEU A 47 0.37 5.34 -1.58
N ILE A 48 -0.13 4.15 -1.33
CA ILE A 48 0.49 3.21 -0.41
C ILE A 48 0.62 1.85 -1.08
N GLY A 49 1.77 1.21 -0.92
CA GLY A 49 1.96 -0.19 -1.26
C GLY A 49 1.94 -1.03 0.01
N LEU A 50 1.07 -2.02 0.10
CA LEU A 50 1.04 -3.00 1.17
C LEU A 50 1.78 -4.24 0.69
N PHE A 51 2.82 -4.66 1.42
CA PHE A 51 3.66 -5.79 1.05
C PHE A 51 3.79 -6.76 2.23
N GLN A 52 3.37 -8.01 2.03
CA GLN A 52 3.43 -9.04 3.07
C GLN A 52 4.65 -9.93 2.89
N GLY A 53 5.54 -9.94 3.89
CA GLY A 53 6.71 -10.82 3.91
C GLY A 53 7.78 -10.52 2.87
N MET A 54 7.74 -9.37 2.19
CA MET A 54 8.73 -8.99 1.17
C MET A 54 9.91 -8.21 1.74
N PHE A 55 9.72 -7.49 2.84
CA PHE A 55 10.76 -6.72 3.52
C PHE A 55 10.37 -6.49 4.99
N GLU A 56 11.35 -6.17 5.83
CA GLU A 56 11.14 -6.04 7.28
C GLU A 56 10.69 -4.64 7.72
N LYS A 57 10.99 -3.60 6.95
CA LYS A 57 10.79 -2.20 7.35
C LYS A 57 10.15 -1.39 6.22
N ASN A 58 9.33 -0.42 6.60
CA ASN A 58 8.68 0.50 5.66
C ASN A 58 9.71 1.31 4.88
N MET A 59 9.38 1.65 3.64
CA MET A 59 10.22 2.43 2.73
C MET A 59 9.42 3.59 2.14
N LEU A 60 10.06 4.76 2.06
CA LEU A 60 9.56 5.91 1.31
C LEU A 60 10.20 5.87 -0.09
N THR A 61 9.37 5.99 -1.12
CA THR A 61 9.78 5.90 -2.53
C THR A 61 9.19 7.02 -3.34
#